data_AF-A0A535JDG4-F1
#
_entry.id   AF-A0A535JDG4-F1
#
_cell.length_a   1.000
_cell.length_b   1.000
_cell.length_c   1.000
_cell.angle_alpha   90.00
_cell.angle_beta   90.00
_cell.angle_gamma   90.00
#
_symmetry.space_group_name_H-M   'P 1'
#
loop_
_entity.id
_entity.type
_entity.pdbx_description
1 polymer ?
#
loop_
_entity_poly.entity_id
_entity_poly.type
_entity_poly.pdbx_seq_one_letter_code
_entity_poly.pdbx_strand_id
1 'polypeptide(L)'
;MHGLPLARGRPSRLRAHGRHGGRFAAPRARPQVRCRARSDGRRRDVLGRCRGASRLSDETLESKLRRIETGAEARIRELQESGELSGLPGEGRPLPSDPDDAAGDGWAARHVVRTSGARPVWTELRREATERRMRIVVRLRAHLVWLERRQRLLEHLPAERIVSELALTRQADGRVRAEIADAIAELNALVRHHNLVVTATALHLPTASLEGLTEIARGQRG
;
A
#
# COMPACT_ATOMS: atom_id res chain seq x y z
N MET A 1 50.44 -2.99 -41.96
CA MET A 1 49.38 -3.26 -42.94
C MET A 1 48.73 -4.58 -42.58
N HIS A 2 47.44 -4.53 -42.20
CA HIS A 2 46.42 -5.59 -42.13
C HIS A 2 45.57 -5.38 -40.87
N GLY A 3 44.55 -4.55 -41.06
CA GLY A 3 43.47 -4.34 -40.13
C GLY A 3 42.39 -5.42 -40.29
N LEU A 4 41.75 -5.75 -39.17
CA LEU A 4 40.49 -6.47 -39.12
C LEU A 4 39.56 -5.80 -38.08
N PRO A 5 38.24 -5.92 -38.24
CA PRO A 5 37.34 -4.78 -38.09
C PRO A 5 36.55 -4.75 -36.78
N LEU A 6 36.18 -3.51 -36.42
CA LEU A 6 35.18 -3.13 -35.44
C LEU A 6 33.78 -3.61 -35.85
N ALA A 7 33.04 -4.24 -34.93
CA ALA A 7 31.60 -4.41 -35.02
C ALA A 7 30.87 -3.70 -33.86
N ARG A 8 30.18 -2.63 -34.25
CA ARG A 8 29.07 -1.92 -33.57
C ARG A 8 28.00 -2.96 -33.17
N GLY A 9 27.35 -2.95 -32.00
CA GLY A 9 26.55 -1.87 -31.45
C GLY A 9 25.14 -1.86 -32.06
N ARG A 10 24.13 -2.48 -31.41
CA ARG A 10 22.85 -1.86 -30.97
C ARG A 10 21.72 -2.87 -30.61
N PRO A 11 20.70 -2.40 -29.86
CA PRO A 11 19.75 -3.21 -29.10
C PRO A 11 18.31 -3.23 -29.68
N SER A 12 17.44 -3.99 -29.00
CA SER A 12 15.98 -3.79 -28.83
C SER A 12 15.03 -3.87 -30.04
N ARG A 13 14.13 -4.87 -30.01
CA ARG A 13 12.71 -4.79 -30.44
C ARG A 13 11.90 -5.71 -29.50
N LEU A 14 11.06 -5.22 -28.59
CA LEU A 14 9.68 -4.71 -28.73
C LEU A 14 8.66 -5.70 -29.33
N ARG A 15 7.79 -6.20 -28.42
CA ARG A 15 6.34 -6.48 -28.47
C ARG A 15 5.72 -7.32 -29.62
N ALA A 16 5.02 -8.38 -29.19
CA ALA A 16 3.65 -8.73 -29.63
C ALA A 16 2.96 -9.43 -28.43
N HIS A 17 1.95 -8.82 -27.82
CA HIS A 17 0.52 -9.04 -28.09
C HIS A 17 0.05 -10.49 -27.85
N GLY A 18 -0.47 -10.74 -26.64
CA GLY A 18 -1.33 -11.87 -26.32
C GLY A 18 -2.43 -11.41 -25.37
N ARG A 19 -3.55 -10.95 -25.95
CA ARG A 19 -4.84 -10.74 -25.26
C ARG A 19 -5.62 -12.07 -25.25
N HIS A 20 -6.61 -12.13 -24.36
CA HIS A 20 -7.68 -13.14 -24.18
C HIS A 20 -7.37 -14.24 -23.14
N GLY A 21 -8.20 -14.50 -22.12
CA GLY A 21 -9.48 -13.90 -21.77
C GLY A 21 -9.93 -14.37 -20.39
N GLY A 22 -9.96 -13.44 -19.42
CA GLY A 22 -10.69 -13.64 -18.17
C GLY A 22 -12.14 -13.25 -18.39
N ARG A 23 -13.04 -14.23 -18.43
CA ARG A 23 -14.50 -14.01 -18.38
C ARG A 23 -14.86 -13.50 -16.97
N PHE A 24 -14.83 -12.19 -16.78
CA PHE A 24 -15.54 -11.58 -15.67
C PHE A 24 -17.02 -11.46 -16.07
N ALA A 25 -17.86 -12.20 -15.36
CA ALA A 25 -19.30 -12.13 -15.48
C ALA A 25 -19.78 -10.68 -15.26
N ALA A 26 -20.74 -10.27 -16.08
CA ALA A 26 -21.26 -8.92 -16.14
C ALA A 26 -21.79 -8.40 -14.79
N PRO A 27 -21.64 -7.10 -14.49
CA PRO A 27 -22.38 -6.48 -13.41
C PRO A 27 -23.87 -6.55 -13.75
N ARG A 28 -24.64 -7.28 -12.94
CA ARG A 28 -26.10 -7.34 -13.04
C ARG A 28 -26.66 -5.92 -13.01
N ALA A 29 -27.53 -5.66 -13.99
CA ALA A 29 -28.23 -4.42 -14.20
C ALA A 29 -28.86 -3.91 -12.91
N ARG A 30 -28.59 -2.64 -12.58
CA ARG A 30 -29.38 -1.89 -11.59
C ARG A 30 -30.81 -1.77 -12.13
N PRO A 31 -31.86 -2.05 -11.33
CA PRO A 31 -33.22 -1.72 -11.74
C PRO A 31 -33.31 -0.20 -11.93
N GLN A 32 -33.65 0.22 -13.15
CA GLN A 32 -33.96 1.61 -13.46
C GLN A 32 -35.26 1.97 -12.75
N VAL A 33 -35.13 2.74 -11.66
CA VAL A 33 -36.27 3.40 -11.03
C VAL A 33 -36.77 4.47 -12.00
N ARG A 34 -37.87 4.18 -12.71
CA ARG A 34 -38.61 5.17 -13.51
C ARG A 34 -39.15 6.24 -12.56
N CYS A 35 -38.49 7.39 -12.49
CA CYS A 35 -39.06 8.59 -11.89
C CYS A 35 -40.19 9.09 -12.81
N ARG A 36 -41.45 8.88 -12.41
CA ARG A 36 -42.59 9.56 -13.04
C ARG A 36 -42.47 11.07 -12.79
N ALA A 37 -42.76 11.85 -13.83
CA ALA A 37 -42.82 13.30 -13.79
C ALA A 37 -43.86 13.76 -12.75
N ARG A 38 -43.45 14.67 -11.86
CA ARG A 38 -44.36 15.38 -10.96
C ARG A 38 -45.10 16.46 -11.75
N SER A 39 -46.42 16.51 -11.56
CA SER A 39 -47.32 17.50 -12.14
C SER A 39 -47.04 18.90 -11.57
N ASP A 40 -46.85 19.87 -12.47
CA ASP A 40 -46.73 21.30 -12.16
C ASP A 40 -48.03 21.85 -11.55
N GLY A 41 -48.01 22.11 -10.25
CA GLY A 41 -49.07 22.76 -9.50
C GLY A 41 -48.78 24.23 -9.24
N ARG A 42 -49.22 25.09 -10.17
CA ARG A 42 -49.62 26.51 -10.04
C ARG A 42 -48.92 27.37 -8.98
N ARG A 43 -48.07 28.28 -9.49
CA ARG A 43 -47.71 29.57 -8.88
C ARG A 43 -48.96 30.35 -8.45
N ARG A 44 -48.99 30.81 -7.20
CA ARG A 44 -49.63 32.07 -6.81
C ARG A 44 -48.67 32.85 -5.92
N ASP A 45 -48.30 34.01 -6.42
CA ASP A 45 -47.60 35.07 -5.71
C ASP A 45 -48.43 35.57 -4.52
N VAL A 46 -47.83 35.61 -3.33
CA VAL A 46 -48.22 36.57 -2.30
C VAL A 46 -46.93 37.15 -1.71
N LEU A 47 -46.66 38.39 -2.09
CA LEU A 47 -45.65 39.24 -1.48
C LEU A 47 -46.08 39.58 -0.05
N GLY A 48 -45.36 39.05 0.93
CA GLY A 48 -45.46 39.45 2.33
C GLY A 48 -44.09 39.86 2.85
N ARG A 49 -43.84 41.17 2.93
CA ARG A 49 -42.71 41.73 3.67
C ARG A 49 -42.89 41.40 5.16
N CYS A 50 -41.96 40.65 5.73
CA CYS A 50 -41.62 40.75 7.15
C CYS A 50 -40.11 40.84 7.29
N ARG A 51 -39.64 42.01 7.73
CA ARG A 51 -38.33 42.18 8.35
C ARG A 51 -38.30 41.29 9.58
N GLY A 52 -37.42 40.31 9.57
CA GLY A 52 -37.11 39.46 10.71
C GLY A 52 -35.72 38.90 10.50
N ALA A 53 -34.72 39.64 10.98
CA ALA A 53 -33.39 39.12 11.18
C ALA A 53 -33.48 38.02 12.25
N SER A 54 -33.75 36.79 11.82
CA SER A 54 -33.75 35.62 12.69
C SER A 54 -32.46 34.86 12.43
N ARG A 55 -31.48 35.14 13.31
CA ARG A 55 -30.46 34.24 13.84
C ARG A 55 -29.89 33.25 12.81
N LEU A 56 -28.63 33.49 12.45
CA LEU A 56 -27.67 32.46 12.10
C LEU A 56 -27.83 31.31 13.12
N SER A 57 -28.60 30.29 12.78
CA SER A 57 -28.71 29.10 13.59
C SER A 57 -27.36 28.42 13.47
N ASP A 58 -26.61 28.51 14.55
CA ASP A 58 -25.57 27.57 14.91
C ASP A 58 -26.25 26.21 15.04
N GLU A 59 -26.63 25.60 13.90
CA GLU A 59 -27.13 24.23 13.86
C GLU A 59 -25.94 23.35 14.19
N THR A 60 -25.82 23.04 15.48
CA THR A 60 -24.86 22.08 15.99
C THR A 60 -25.00 20.78 15.21
N LEU A 61 -23.87 20.08 15.00
CA LEU A 61 -23.85 18.78 14.32
C LEU A 61 -24.92 17.83 14.88
N GLU A 62 -25.13 17.88 16.19
CA GLU A 62 -26.15 17.13 16.92
C GLU A 62 -27.58 17.43 16.46
N SER A 63 -27.92 18.70 16.22
CA SER A 63 -29.25 19.10 15.73
C SER A 63 -29.52 18.59 14.32
N LYS A 64 -28.50 18.57 13.46
CA LYS A 64 -28.58 18.01 12.11
C LYS A 64 -28.76 16.49 12.14
N LEU A 65 -28.01 15.80 13.00
CA LEU A 65 -28.11 14.35 13.17
C LEU A 65 -29.50 13.93 13.65
N ARG A 66 -30.04 14.59 14.69
CA ARG A 66 -31.40 14.32 15.18
C ARG A 66 -32.46 14.49 14.08
N ARG A 67 -32.34 15.52 13.25
CA ARG A 67 -33.27 15.76 12.14
C ARG A 67 -33.20 14.66 11.07
N ILE A 68 -31.98 14.18 10.77
CA ILE A 68 -31.77 13.07 9.83
C ILE A 68 -32.37 11.78 10.39
N GLU A 69 -32.14 11.49 11.67
CA GLU A 69 -32.68 10.33 12.38
C GLU A 69 -34.21 10.33 12.35
N THR A 70 -34.85 11.42 12.80
CA THR A 70 -36.32 11.52 12.78
C THR A 70 -36.89 11.41 11.36
N GLY A 71 -36.20 11.97 10.35
CA GLY A 71 -36.60 11.85 8.95
C GLY A 71 -36.47 10.42 8.41
N ALA A 72 -35.42 9.70 8.80
CA ALA A 72 -35.21 8.30 8.43
C ALA A 72 -36.24 7.39 9.09
N GLU A 73 -36.52 7.57 10.38
CA GLU A 73 -37.53 6.81 11.12
C GLU A 73 -38.93 6.99 10.53
N ALA A 74 -39.32 8.24 10.23
CA ALA A 74 -40.61 8.53 9.61
C ALA A 74 -40.76 7.83 8.26
N ARG A 75 -39.69 7.81 7.45
CA ARG A 75 -39.66 7.12 6.17
C ARG A 75 -39.73 5.60 6.31
N ILE A 76 -39.02 5.03 7.28
CA ILE A 76 -39.08 3.59 7.56
C ILE A 76 -40.50 3.20 7.96
N ARG A 77 -41.16 4.01 8.80
CA ARG A 77 -42.55 3.78 9.22
C ARG A 77 -43.52 3.82 8.04
N GLU A 78 -43.42 4.82 7.17
CA GLU A 78 -44.24 4.92 5.95
C GLU A 78 -44.08 3.67 5.05
N LEU A 79 -42.85 3.17 4.89
CA LEU A 79 -42.57 1.96 4.09
C LEU A 79 -43.03 0.66 4.78
N GLN A 80 -43.06 0.62 6.11
CA GLN A 80 -43.66 -0.47 6.87
C GLN A 80 -45.18 -0.49 6.69
N GLU A 81 -45.82 0.68 6.80
CA GLU A 81 -47.27 0.86 6.64
C GLU A 81 -47.73 0.55 5.21
N SER A 82 -46.93 0.89 4.19
CA SER A 82 -47.24 0.57 2.79
C SER A 82 -46.97 -0.91 2.42
N GLY A 83 -46.42 -1.70 3.35
CA GLY A 83 -46.06 -3.10 3.12
C GLY A 83 -44.85 -3.30 2.19
N GLU A 84 -44.15 -2.23 1.81
CA GLU A 84 -42.98 -2.27 0.92
C GLU A 84 -41.76 -2.96 1.56
N LEU A 85 -41.74 -3.08 2.88
CA LEU A 85 -40.69 -3.82 3.61
C LEU A 85 -41.00 -5.33 3.81
N SER A 86 -42.14 -5.82 3.31
CA SER A 86 -42.51 -7.25 3.38
C SER A 86 -42.23 -7.98 2.06
N GLY A 87 -41.94 -9.28 2.13
CA GLY A 87 -41.57 -10.13 1.00
C GLY A 87 -40.14 -9.91 0.49
N LEU A 88 -39.27 -9.30 1.29
CA LEU A 88 -37.91 -8.98 0.87
C LEU A 88 -37.04 -10.25 0.78
N PRO A 89 -36.11 -10.32 -0.19
CA PRO A 89 -35.20 -11.45 -0.30
C PRO A 89 -34.33 -11.56 0.96
N GLY A 90 -34.54 -12.63 1.74
CA GLY A 90 -33.85 -12.86 3.02
C GLY A 90 -34.64 -12.45 4.26
N GLU A 91 -35.90 -12.03 4.12
CA GLU A 91 -36.78 -11.78 5.27
C GLU A 91 -36.86 -13.00 6.20
N GLY A 92 -36.77 -12.74 7.51
CA GLY A 92 -36.76 -13.77 8.56
C GLY A 92 -35.48 -14.62 8.63
N ARG A 93 -34.52 -14.44 7.71
CA ARG A 93 -33.23 -15.14 7.79
C ARG A 93 -32.27 -14.38 8.69
N PRO A 94 -31.44 -15.09 9.49
CA PRO A 94 -30.36 -14.46 10.22
C PRO A 94 -29.44 -13.69 9.26
N LEU A 95 -28.96 -12.53 9.71
CA LEU A 95 -27.90 -11.82 9.00
C LEU A 95 -26.66 -12.72 8.92
N PRO A 96 -25.91 -12.69 7.80
CA PRO A 96 -24.64 -13.39 7.73
C PRO A 96 -23.70 -12.83 8.81
N SER A 97 -22.98 -13.71 9.52
CA SER A 97 -22.00 -13.31 10.54
C SER A 97 -20.97 -12.35 9.95
N ASP A 98 -20.69 -11.26 10.65
CA ASP A 98 -19.61 -10.36 10.26
C ASP A 98 -18.28 -11.05 10.58
N PRO A 99 -17.32 -11.11 9.64
CA PRO A 99 -15.97 -11.61 9.93
C PRO A 99 -15.27 -10.85 11.08
N ASP A 100 -15.72 -9.65 11.42
CA ASP A 100 -15.19 -8.82 12.49
C ASP A 100 -15.95 -8.97 13.82
N ASP A 101 -17.01 -9.79 13.91
CA ASP A 101 -17.84 -9.94 15.13
C ASP A 101 -17.01 -10.37 16.36
N ALA A 102 -15.94 -11.16 16.14
CA ALA A 102 -15.05 -11.61 17.21
C ALA A 102 -14.17 -10.49 17.81
N ALA A 103 -14.16 -9.29 17.22
CA ALA A 103 -13.29 -8.19 17.64
C ALA A 103 -13.84 -7.34 18.81
N GLY A 104 -15.07 -7.60 19.27
CA GLY A 104 -15.70 -6.86 20.37
C GLY A 104 -15.67 -5.36 20.10
N ASP A 105 -15.15 -4.58 21.05
CA ASP A 105 -15.00 -3.12 20.96
C ASP A 105 -14.17 -2.65 19.74
N GLY A 106 -13.33 -3.54 19.19
CA GLY A 106 -12.53 -3.29 18.00
C GLY A 106 -13.27 -3.53 16.67
N TRP A 107 -14.52 -3.99 16.69
CA TRP A 107 -15.30 -4.34 15.49
C TRP A 107 -15.32 -3.18 14.49
N ALA A 108 -15.72 -1.98 14.92
CA ALA A 108 -15.87 -0.83 14.04
C ALA A 108 -14.54 -0.44 13.38
N ALA A 109 -13.44 -0.48 14.13
CA ALA A 109 -12.11 -0.17 13.59
C ALA A 109 -11.68 -1.19 12.53
N ARG A 110 -11.85 -2.49 12.79
CA ARG A 110 -11.51 -3.55 11.83
C ARG A 110 -12.40 -3.51 10.59
N HIS A 111 -13.70 -3.31 10.79
CA HIS A 111 -14.67 -3.19 9.71
C HIS A 111 -14.35 -1.99 8.81
N VAL A 112 -14.02 -0.82 9.37
CA VAL A 112 -13.62 0.38 8.61
C VAL A 112 -12.32 0.15 7.86
N VAL A 113 -11.28 -0.40 8.49
CA VAL A 113 -10.00 -0.68 7.81
C VAL A 113 -10.20 -1.66 6.65
N ARG A 114 -10.99 -2.72 6.85
CA ARG A 114 -11.28 -3.73 5.83
C ARG A 114 -12.10 -3.15 4.66
N THR A 115 -13.16 -2.39 4.96
CA THR A 115 -14.08 -1.87 3.93
C THR A 115 -13.52 -0.68 3.15
N SER A 116 -12.69 0.15 3.79
CA SER A 116 -12.05 1.30 3.13
C SER A 116 -10.87 0.91 2.24
N GLY A 117 -10.30 -0.28 2.42
CA GLY A 117 -9.02 -0.65 1.81
C GLY A 117 -7.85 0.22 2.29
N ALA A 118 -8.05 1.02 3.34
CA ALA A 118 -7.04 1.92 3.86
C ALA A 118 -5.93 1.13 4.54
N ARG A 119 -4.70 1.33 4.08
CA ARG A 119 -3.51 0.76 4.70
C ARG A 119 -2.88 1.81 5.62
N PRO A 120 -2.61 1.49 6.89
CA PRO A 120 -1.88 2.40 7.75
C PRO A 120 -0.52 2.75 7.12
N VAL A 121 -0.11 4.01 7.20
CA VAL A 121 1.14 4.52 6.57
C VAL A 121 2.36 3.68 6.96
N TRP A 122 2.42 3.21 8.21
CA TRP A 122 3.52 2.38 8.70
C TRP A 122 3.66 1.03 7.96
N THR A 123 2.58 0.50 7.37
CA THR A 123 2.65 -0.76 6.62
C THR A 123 3.48 -0.64 5.35
N GLU A 124 3.38 0.49 4.65
CA GLU A 124 4.21 0.76 3.46
C GLU A 124 5.66 1.02 3.87
N LEU A 125 5.91 1.76 4.97
CA LEU A 125 7.27 1.94 5.50
C LEU A 125 7.93 0.61 5.87
N ARG A 126 7.17 -0.30 6.49
CA ARG A 126 7.66 -1.64 6.85
C ARG A 126 7.98 -2.48 5.62
N ARG A 127 7.13 -2.39 4.59
CA ARG A 127 7.38 -3.04 3.30
C ARG A 127 8.66 -2.51 2.66
N GLU A 128 8.80 -1.19 2.55
CA GLU A 128 9.97 -0.55 1.95
C GLU A 128 11.27 -0.91 2.70
N ALA A 129 11.26 -0.86 4.04
CA ALA A 129 12.39 -1.27 4.86
C ALA A 129 12.78 -2.74 4.62
N THR A 130 11.79 -3.63 4.48
CA THR A 130 12.01 -5.05 4.20
C THR A 130 12.62 -5.25 2.81
N GLU A 131 12.06 -4.63 1.78
CA GLU A 131 12.57 -4.70 0.42
C GLU A 131 14.01 -4.16 0.34
N ARG A 132 14.30 -3.03 1.01
CA ARG A 132 15.63 -2.44 1.03
C ARG A 132 16.64 -3.31 1.77
N ARG A 133 16.25 -3.90 2.91
CA ARG A 133 17.07 -4.91 3.62
C ARG A 133 17.43 -6.07 2.70
N MET A 134 16.46 -6.61 1.95
CA MET A 134 16.71 -7.72 1.02
C MET A 134 17.68 -7.33 -0.10
N ARG A 135 17.54 -6.13 -0.68
CA ARG A 135 18.49 -5.62 -1.70
C ARG A 135 19.92 -5.56 -1.17
N ILE A 136 20.11 -5.07 0.06
CA ILE A 136 21.44 -5.00 0.71
C ILE A 136 22.01 -6.41 0.90
N VAL A 137 21.21 -7.36 1.40
CA VAL A 137 21.63 -8.76 1.59
C VAL A 137 22.04 -9.40 0.27
N VAL A 138 21.27 -9.21 -0.81
CA VAL A 138 21.62 -9.73 -2.15
C VAL A 138 22.93 -9.14 -2.65
N ARG A 139 23.13 -7.83 -2.49
CA ARG A 139 24.39 -7.16 -2.86
C ARG A 139 25.57 -7.67 -2.04
N LEU A 140 25.41 -7.85 -0.74
CA LEU A 140 26.42 -8.44 0.15
C LEU A 140 26.80 -9.85 -0.29
N ARG A 141 25.82 -10.70 -0.64
CA ARG A 141 26.10 -12.05 -1.17
C ARG A 141 26.94 -12.01 -2.44
N ALA A 142 26.54 -11.19 -3.40
CA ALA A 142 27.29 -11.03 -4.64
C ALA A 142 28.72 -10.55 -4.37
N HIS A 143 28.89 -9.63 -3.42
CA HIS A 143 30.20 -9.13 -3.00
C HIS A 143 31.08 -10.19 -2.35
N LEU A 144 30.52 -10.99 -1.43
CA LEU A 144 31.23 -12.10 -0.80
C LEU A 144 31.68 -13.15 -1.82
N VAL A 145 30.82 -13.49 -2.78
CA VAL A 145 31.17 -14.41 -3.88
C VAL A 145 32.26 -13.81 -4.77
N TRP A 146 32.20 -12.50 -5.05
CA TRP A 146 33.25 -11.82 -5.80
C TRP A 146 34.59 -11.85 -5.05
N LEU A 147 34.60 -11.58 -3.74
CA LEU A 147 35.80 -11.65 -2.90
C LEU A 147 36.41 -13.07 -2.91
N GLU A 148 35.57 -14.10 -2.76
CA GLU A 148 36.01 -15.50 -2.78
C GLU A 148 36.65 -15.88 -4.14
N ARG A 149 36.02 -15.48 -5.25
CA ARG A 149 36.58 -15.68 -6.60
C ARG A 149 37.87 -14.90 -6.80
N ARG A 150 37.92 -13.67 -6.30
CA ARG A 150 39.09 -12.80 -6.44
C ARG A 150 40.27 -13.33 -5.65
N GLN A 151 40.03 -13.83 -4.44
CA GLN A 151 41.04 -14.49 -3.61
C GLN A 151 41.69 -15.68 -4.35
N ARG A 152 40.87 -16.57 -4.92
CA ARG A 152 41.37 -17.69 -5.74
C ARG A 152 42.22 -17.24 -6.92
N LEU A 153 41.84 -16.15 -7.60
CA LEU A 153 42.66 -15.62 -8.70
C LEU A 153 44.02 -15.11 -8.21
N LEU A 154 44.04 -14.41 -7.06
CA LEU A 154 45.26 -13.85 -6.50
C LEU A 154 46.26 -14.94 -6.06
N GLU A 155 45.77 -16.11 -5.62
CA GLU A 155 46.60 -17.26 -5.24
C GLU A 155 47.43 -17.84 -6.39
N HIS A 156 46.98 -17.65 -7.64
CA HIS A 156 47.63 -18.20 -8.83
C HIS A 156 48.37 -17.14 -9.66
N LEU A 157 48.46 -15.90 -9.17
CA LEU A 157 49.14 -14.83 -9.89
C LEU A 157 50.65 -14.89 -9.70
N PRO A 158 51.42 -14.51 -10.74
CA PRO A 158 52.86 -14.37 -10.60
C PRO A 158 53.20 -13.16 -9.71
N ALA A 159 54.31 -13.27 -8.97
CA ALA A 159 54.66 -12.36 -7.87
C ALA A 159 54.73 -10.88 -8.30
N GLU A 160 55.12 -10.61 -9.53
CA GLU A 160 55.27 -9.26 -10.09
C GLU A 160 53.94 -8.51 -10.16
N ARG A 161 52.82 -9.24 -10.27
CA ARG A 161 51.48 -8.65 -10.41
C ARG A 161 50.69 -8.59 -9.12
N ILE A 162 51.03 -9.43 -8.13
CA ILE A 162 50.24 -9.61 -6.89
C ILE A 162 49.97 -8.27 -6.19
N VAL A 163 51.00 -7.43 -6.00
CA VAL A 163 50.86 -6.17 -5.27
C VAL A 163 49.87 -5.22 -5.96
N SER A 164 50.00 -5.05 -7.28
CA SER A 164 49.12 -4.18 -8.06
C SER A 164 47.66 -4.68 -8.07
N GLU A 165 47.47 -5.98 -8.25
CA GLU A 165 46.15 -6.60 -8.31
C GLU A 165 45.47 -6.62 -6.92
N LEU A 166 46.24 -6.73 -5.83
CA LEU A 166 45.76 -6.56 -4.46
C LEU A 166 45.29 -5.13 -4.19
N ALA A 167 46.06 -4.12 -4.63
CA ALA A 167 45.68 -2.72 -4.45
C ALA A 167 44.35 -2.41 -5.16
N LEU A 168 44.19 -2.86 -6.41
CA LEU A 168 42.93 -2.74 -7.16
C LEU A 168 41.78 -3.46 -6.45
N THR A 169 42.02 -4.65 -5.91
CA THR A 169 41.02 -5.43 -5.17
C THR A 169 40.57 -4.69 -3.91
N ARG A 170 41.51 -4.17 -3.11
CA ARG A 170 41.20 -3.40 -1.90
C ARG A 170 40.44 -2.12 -2.22
N GLN A 171 40.80 -1.44 -3.30
CA GLN A 171 40.08 -0.24 -3.74
C GLN A 171 38.64 -0.56 -4.20
N ALA A 172 38.44 -1.67 -4.90
CA ALA A 172 37.10 -2.12 -5.29
C ALA A 172 36.28 -2.57 -4.07
N ASP A 173 36.87 -3.32 -3.14
CA ASP A 173 36.24 -3.72 -1.89
C ASP A 173 35.81 -2.50 -1.06
N GLY A 174 36.70 -1.53 -0.87
CA GLY A 174 36.41 -0.28 -0.16
C GLY A 174 35.23 0.47 -0.75
N ARG A 175 35.14 0.56 -2.09
CA ARG A 175 34.01 1.20 -2.78
C ARG A 175 32.69 0.48 -2.51
N VAL A 176 32.66 -0.84 -2.65
CA VAL A 176 31.43 -1.61 -2.39
C VAL A 176 31.02 -1.54 -0.91
N ARG A 177 31.98 -1.56 0.01
CA ARG A 177 31.71 -1.42 1.45
C ARG A 177 31.14 -0.05 1.80
N ALA A 178 31.62 1.02 1.16
CA ALA A 178 31.06 2.36 1.32
C ALA A 178 29.61 2.42 0.81
N GLU A 179 29.35 1.92 -0.41
CA GLU A 179 27.99 1.84 -0.97
C GLU A 179 27.02 1.09 -0.05
N ILE A 180 27.46 -0.02 0.54
CA ILE A 180 26.66 -0.81 1.47
C ILE A 180 26.44 -0.06 2.79
N ALA A 181 27.45 0.63 3.32
CA ALA A 181 27.32 1.42 4.53
C ALA A 181 26.30 2.55 4.35
N ASP A 182 26.34 3.25 3.23
CA ASP A 182 25.36 4.30 2.88
C ASP A 182 23.95 3.71 2.77
N ALA A 183 23.80 2.56 2.10
CA ALA A 183 22.51 1.88 1.98
C ALA A 183 21.95 1.43 3.34
N ILE A 184 22.81 1.00 4.28
CA ILE A 184 22.42 0.66 5.66
C ILE A 184 21.99 1.92 6.42
N ALA A 185 22.69 3.05 6.24
CA ALA A 185 22.31 4.32 6.86
C ALA A 185 20.92 4.77 6.42
N GLU A 186 20.62 4.68 5.12
CA GLU A 186 19.29 4.96 4.56
C GLU A 186 18.21 3.99 5.09
N LEU A 187 18.51 2.68 5.16
CA LEU A 187 17.60 1.71 5.76
C LEU A 187 17.30 2.06 7.23
N ASN A 188 18.32 2.43 8.00
CA ASN A 188 18.15 2.79 9.40
C ASN A 188 17.37 4.10 9.57
N ALA A 189 17.45 5.03 8.61
CA ALA A 189 16.59 6.20 8.60
C ALA A 189 15.10 5.84 8.41
N LEU A 190 14.79 4.92 7.48
CA LEU A 190 13.44 4.39 7.28
C LEU A 190 12.92 3.66 8.53
N VAL A 191 13.77 2.84 9.16
CA VAL A 191 13.43 2.14 10.41
C VAL A 191 13.12 3.13 11.53
N ARG A 192 13.92 4.18 11.70
CA ARG A 192 13.64 5.24 12.68
C ARG A 192 12.32 5.95 12.37
N HIS A 193 12.07 6.30 11.11
CA HIS A 193 10.81 6.93 10.72
C HIS A 193 9.60 6.04 11.02
N HIS A 194 9.68 4.75 10.69
CA HIS A 194 8.66 3.77 11.04
C HIS A 194 8.42 3.73 12.56
N ASN A 195 9.49 3.66 13.37
CA ASN A 195 9.36 3.57 14.83
C ASN A 195 8.83 4.86 15.46
N LEU A 196 8.95 6.01 14.79
CA LEU A 196 8.30 7.26 15.20
C LEU A 196 6.80 7.28 14.89
N VAL A 197 6.38 6.71 13.75
CA VAL A 197 4.96 6.63 13.35
C VAL A 197 4.19 5.60 14.17
N VAL A 198 4.87 4.52 14.58
CA VAL A 198 4.26 3.42 15.33
C VAL A 198 4.48 3.62 16.82
N THR A 199 3.43 3.94 17.56
CA THR A 199 3.49 4.13 19.02
C THR A 199 3.60 2.82 19.79
N ALA A 200 3.15 1.70 19.21
CA ALA A 200 3.26 0.39 19.84
C ALA A 200 4.68 -0.20 19.68
N THR A 201 5.44 -0.26 20.77
CA THR A 201 6.82 -0.77 20.79
C THR A 201 6.95 -2.20 20.26
N ALA A 202 5.92 -3.04 20.46
CA ALA A 202 5.88 -4.41 19.95
C ALA A 202 5.96 -4.50 18.41
N LEU A 203 5.66 -3.42 17.70
CA LEU A 203 5.70 -3.35 16.25
C LEU A 203 6.96 -2.66 15.72
N HIS A 204 7.84 -2.15 16.60
CA HIS A 204 9.08 -1.47 16.19
C HIS A 204 10.00 -2.42 15.43
N LEU A 205 10.71 -1.86 14.45
CA LEU A 205 11.69 -2.57 13.65
C LEU A 205 13.09 -2.37 14.27
N PRO A 206 13.93 -3.42 14.32
CA PRO A 206 15.30 -3.29 14.77
C PRO A 206 16.17 -2.62 13.70
N THR A 207 17.11 -1.78 14.14
CA THR A 207 18.14 -1.22 13.25
C THR A 207 19.04 -2.32 12.70
N ALA A 208 19.47 -2.17 11.46
CA ALA A 208 20.40 -3.08 10.81
C ALA A 208 21.85 -2.65 11.05
N SER A 209 22.73 -3.62 11.28
CA SER A 209 24.19 -3.47 11.29
C SER A 209 24.80 -4.22 10.11
N LEU A 210 26.00 -3.81 9.68
CA LEU A 210 26.72 -4.49 8.61
C LEU A 210 27.01 -5.96 8.97
N GLU A 211 27.41 -6.21 10.22
CA GLU A 211 27.71 -7.55 10.71
C GLU A 211 26.50 -8.48 10.66
N GLY A 212 25.36 -8.05 11.22
CA GLY A 212 24.13 -8.86 11.23
C GLY A 212 23.61 -9.13 9.81
N LEU A 213 23.73 -8.17 8.89
CA LEU A 213 23.37 -8.41 7.49
C LEU A 213 24.36 -9.33 6.77
N THR A 214 25.64 -9.31 7.15
CA THR A 214 26.66 -10.21 6.61
C THR A 214 26.43 -11.64 7.09
N GLU A 215 26.03 -11.84 8.35
CA GLU A 215 25.63 -13.16 8.87
C GLU A 215 24.43 -13.72 8.09
N ILE A 216 23.39 -12.91 7.87
CA ILE A 216 22.23 -13.31 7.05
C ILE A 216 22.65 -13.61 5.60
N ALA A 217 23.57 -12.84 5.04
CA ALA A 217 24.10 -13.09 3.71
C ALA A 217 24.83 -14.43 3.62
N ARG A 218 25.57 -14.82 4.67
CA ARG A 218 26.30 -16.10 4.75
C ARG A 218 25.40 -17.29 5.08
N GLY A 219 24.41 -17.12 5.96
CA GLY A 219 23.62 -18.22 6.55
C GLY A 219 22.51 -18.79 5.66
N GLN A 220 22.00 -18.05 4.67
CA GLN A 220 20.96 -18.52 3.74
C GLN A 220 21.53 -19.25 2.51
N ARG A 221 22.57 -20.08 2.69
CA ARG A 221 22.96 -21.12 1.71
C ARG A 221 22.06 -22.34 1.91
N GLY A 222 20.82 -22.27 1.44
CA GLY A 222 19.84 -23.35 1.48
C GLY A 222 18.83 -23.19 0.37
#